data_AF-A0A1J4XIQ2-F1
#
_entry.id   AF-A0A1J4XIQ2-F1
#
_cell.length_a   1.000
_cell.length_b   1.000
_cell.length_c   1.000
_cell.angle_alpha   90.00
_cell.angle_beta   90.00
_cell.angle_gamma   90.00
#
_symmetry.space_group_name_H-M   'P 1'
#
loop_
_entity.id
_entity.type
_entity.pdbx_description
1 polymer ?
#
loop_
_entity_poly.entity_id
_entity_poly.type
_entity_poly.pdbx_seq_one_letter_code
_entity_poly.pdbx_strand_id
1 'polypeptide(L)'
;MTFDKEIKMFQKLLMGMIVSVAFVFAQEPAATYTYVGTKMCKMCHNKEETGKQFAIWEKSLHGNALATLKTEEAKRIAVTKGIKTAPDQTAECIQCHVTGFGDASGYQLNVDVADAKAVAKNEKMENVGCEMCHGPGSGYKTKKTMEAVSKGEIEPASVGLIAPTAA
;
A
#
# COMPACT_ATOMS: atom_id res chain seq x y z
N MET A 1 -10.77 62.75 -4.63
CA MET A 1 -11.18 61.83 -3.54
C MET A 1 -11.72 60.48 -4.03
N THR A 2 -12.15 60.34 -5.30
CA THR A 2 -12.67 59.08 -5.85
C THR A 2 -11.58 58.09 -6.27
N PHE A 3 -10.46 58.60 -6.79
CA PHE A 3 -9.34 57.80 -7.31
C PHE A 3 -8.63 56.96 -6.23
N ASP A 4 -8.44 57.51 -5.03
CA ASP A 4 -7.84 56.77 -3.89
C ASP A 4 -8.73 55.63 -3.38
N LYS A 5 -10.05 55.75 -3.59
CA LYS A 5 -11.04 54.76 -3.15
C LYS A 5 -11.00 53.53 -4.06
N GLU A 6 -10.87 53.77 -5.38
CA GLU A 6 -10.69 52.75 -6.41
C GLU A 6 -9.38 51.97 -6.22
N ILE A 7 -8.27 52.66 -5.97
CA ILE A 7 -6.95 52.03 -5.73
C ILE A 7 -6.98 51.16 -4.47
N LYS A 8 -7.57 51.65 -3.37
CA LYS A 8 -7.73 50.86 -2.14
C LYS A 8 -8.66 49.67 -2.31
N MET A 9 -9.67 49.77 -3.18
CA MET A 9 -10.59 48.67 -3.49
C MET A 9 -9.90 47.61 -4.35
N PHE A 10 -9.11 48.02 -5.35
CA PHE A 10 -8.31 47.13 -6.19
C PHE A 10 -7.21 46.43 -5.40
N GLN A 11 -6.52 47.13 -4.48
CA GLN A 11 -5.52 46.54 -3.57
C GLN A 11 -6.15 45.50 -2.63
N LYS A 12 -7.34 45.77 -2.07
CA LYS A 12 -8.07 44.80 -1.23
C LYS A 12 -8.51 43.55 -2.03
N LEU A 13 -8.94 43.74 -3.27
CA LEU A 13 -9.27 42.65 -4.20
C LEU A 13 -8.04 41.82 -4.56
N LEU A 14 -6.91 42.46 -4.87
CA LEU A 14 -5.65 41.78 -5.18
C LEU A 14 -5.13 40.99 -3.97
N MET A 15 -5.18 41.59 -2.78
CA MET A 15 -4.71 40.96 -1.55
C MET A 15 -5.63 39.79 -1.13
N GLY A 16 -6.95 39.92 -1.32
CA GLY A 16 -7.90 38.82 -1.13
C GLY A 16 -7.70 37.67 -2.12
N MET A 17 -7.34 37.97 -3.37
CA MET A 17 -7.03 36.98 -4.41
C MET A 17 -5.70 36.25 -4.14
N ILE A 18 -4.68 36.96 -3.65
CA ILE A 18 -3.38 36.36 -3.28
C ILE A 18 -3.54 35.42 -2.08
N VAL A 19 -4.34 35.79 -1.07
CA VAL A 19 -4.61 34.94 0.10
C VAL A 19 -5.39 33.69 -0.27
N SER A 20 -6.33 33.78 -1.22
CA SER A 20 -7.11 32.62 -1.67
C SER A 20 -6.31 31.68 -2.57
N VAL A 21 -5.36 32.17 -3.37
CA VAL A 21 -4.44 31.32 -4.15
C VAL A 21 -3.44 30.59 -3.25
N ALA A 22 -2.95 31.22 -2.18
CA ALA A 22 -2.02 30.58 -1.24
C ALA A 22 -2.63 29.36 -0.51
N PHE A 23 -3.94 29.33 -0.31
CA PHE A 23 -4.63 28.22 0.36
C PHE A 23 -4.76 26.97 -0.52
N VAL A 24 -4.73 27.12 -1.85
CA VAL A 24 -4.84 25.99 -2.81
C VAL A 24 -3.54 25.17 -2.86
N PHE A 25 -2.39 25.78 -2.53
CA PHE A 25 -1.08 25.12 -2.59
C PHE A 25 -0.62 24.52 -1.25
N ALA A 26 -1.40 24.67 -0.18
CA ALA A 26 -1.09 24.12 1.15
C ALA A 26 -1.74 22.75 1.40
N GLN A 27 -1.86 21.89 0.38
CA GLN A 27 -2.16 20.48 0.62
C GLN A 27 -0.89 19.82 1.17
N GLU A 28 -0.90 19.48 2.46
CA GLU A 28 0.15 18.64 3.03
C GLU A 28 0.24 17.33 2.22
N PRO A 29 1.45 16.84 1.90
CA PRO A 29 1.58 15.55 1.24
C PRO A 29 0.88 14.51 2.11
N ALA A 30 -0.04 13.76 1.51
CA ALA A 30 -0.67 12.63 2.17
C ALA A 30 0.43 11.75 2.78
N ALA A 31 0.27 11.37 4.05
CA ALA A 31 1.24 10.52 4.72
C ALA A 31 1.48 9.25 3.89
N THR A 32 2.72 9.07 3.41
CA THR A 32 3.08 7.90 2.60
C THR A 32 3.38 6.72 3.52
N TYR A 33 2.44 5.78 3.62
CA TYR A 33 2.63 4.54 4.37
C TYR A 33 3.40 3.51 3.55
N THR A 34 4.23 2.73 4.23
CA THR A 34 5.02 1.63 3.64
C THR A 34 4.47 0.26 4.02
N TYR A 35 4.67 -0.71 3.13
CA TYR A 35 4.37 -2.12 3.37
C TYR A 35 5.35 -2.71 4.39
N VAL A 36 4.83 -3.56 5.28
CA VAL A 36 5.59 -4.17 6.38
C VAL A 36 5.64 -5.70 6.32
N GLY A 37 4.81 -6.30 5.47
CA GLY A 37 4.74 -7.71 5.17
C GLY A 37 3.84 -8.49 6.12
N THR A 38 3.24 -9.56 5.60
CA THR A 38 2.23 -10.39 6.29
C THR A 38 2.71 -10.99 7.62
N LYS A 39 4.03 -11.21 7.78
CA LYS A 39 4.61 -11.70 9.04
C LYS A 39 4.40 -10.74 10.22
N MET A 40 4.28 -9.44 9.96
CA MET A 40 3.95 -8.46 11.01
C MET A 40 2.54 -8.69 11.55
N CYS A 41 1.59 -8.99 10.67
CA CYS A 41 0.18 -9.25 11.00
C CYS A 41 0.02 -10.56 11.79
N LYS A 42 0.83 -11.59 11.46
CA LYS A 42 0.83 -12.90 12.12
C LYS A 42 0.90 -12.83 13.64
N MET A 43 1.67 -11.88 14.17
CA MET A 43 1.91 -11.78 15.63
C MET A 43 0.62 -11.62 16.43
N CYS A 44 -0.40 -10.99 15.85
CA CYS A 44 -1.70 -10.76 16.49
C CYS A 44 -2.85 -11.53 15.82
N HIS A 45 -2.81 -11.73 14.51
CA HIS A 45 -3.90 -12.32 13.71
C HIS A 45 -3.73 -13.82 13.44
N ASN A 46 -3.11 -14.55 14.36
CA ASN A 46 -2.92 -16.01 14.25
C ASN A 46 -3.58 -16.81 15.38
N LYS A 47 -4.24 -16.13 16.32
CA LYS A 47 -4.86 -16.76 17.47
C LYS A 47 -6.36 -17.00 17.22
N GLU A 48 -6.95 -17.87 18.01
CA GLU A 48 -8.38 -18.16 17.99
C GLU A 48 -9.23 -16.90 18.20
N GLU A 49 -8.84 -16.06 19.15
CA GLU A 49 -9.61 -14.86 19.54
C GLU A 49 -9.64 -13.81 18.43
N THR A 50 -8.64 -13.83 17.55
CA THR A 50 -8.62 -12.99 16.36
C THR A 50 -9.23 -13.69 15.16
N GLY A 51 -9.49 -15.00 15.18
CA GLY A 51 -10.08 -15.75 14.07
C GLY A 51 -9.05 -16.45 13.17
N LYS A 52 -7.80 -16.59 13.64
CA LYS A 52 -6.73 -17.35 12.97
C LYS A 52 -6.47 -16.90 11.52
N GLN A 53 -6.65 -15.62 11.22
CA GLN A 53 -6.64 -15.11 9.84
C GLN A 53 -5.35 -15.44 9.10
N PHE A 54 -4.19 -15.33 9.76
CA PHE A 54 -2.90 -15.68 9.16
C PHE A 54 -2.87 -17.16 8.75
N ALA A 55 -3.27 -18.08 9.64
CA ALA A 55 -3.27 -19.51 9.35
C ALA A 55 -4.26 -19.89 8.23
N ILE A 56 -5.36 -19.16 8.11
CA ILE A 56 -6.32 -19.32 7.01
C ILE A 56 -5.72 -18.77 5.70
N TRP A 57 -5.16 -17.56 5.74
CA TRP A 57 -4.50 -16.92 4.60
C TRP A 57 -3.34 -17.75 4.06
N GLU A 58 -2.50 -18.31 4.93
CA GLU A 58 -1.33 -19.12 4.56
C GLU A 58 -1.72 -20.36 3.74
N LYS A 59 -2.94 -20.86 3.92
CA LYS A 59 -3.52 -22.00 3.19
C LYS A 59 -4.37 -21.59 1.99
N SER A 60 -4.58 -20.29 1.80
CA SER A 60 -5.43 -19.75 0.73
C SER A 60 -4.68 -19.63 -0.59
N LEU A 61 -5.43 -19.40 -1.68
CA LEU A 61 -4.85 -19.08 -2.98
C LEU A 61 -3.99 -17.81 -2.94
N HIS A 62 -4.42 -16.79 -2.19
CA HIS A 62 -3.66 -15.54 -2.05
C HIS A 62 -2.35 -15.73 -1.29
N GLY A 63 -2.34 -16.56 -0.24
CA GLY A 63 -1.10 -16.90 0.49
C GLY A 63 -0.11 -17.74 -0.30
N ASN A 64 -0.53 -18.31 -1.43
CA ASN A 64 0.28 -19.16 -2.31
C ASN A 64 0.39 -18.60 -3.74
N ALA A 65 0.00 -17.33 -3.95
CA ALA A 65 -0.15 -16.75 -5.28
C ALA A 65 1.14 -16.80 -6.10
N LEU A 66 2.30 -16.53 -5.49
CA LEU A 66 3.57 -16.54 -6.21
C LEU A 66 3.98 -17.95 -6.64
N ALA A 67 3.66 -18.97 -5.84
CA ALA A 67 3.93 -20.36 -6.19
C ALA A 67 3.15 -20.82 -7.44
N THR A 68 1.93 -20.30 -7.66
CA THR A 68 1.15 -20.59 -8.87
C THR A 68 1.88 -20.19 -10.15
N LEU A 69 2.69 -19.12 -10.12
CA LEU A 69 3.45 -18.65 -11.28
C LEU A 69 4.60 -19.59 -11.69
N LYS A 70 4.99 -20.53 -10.82
CA LYS A 70 6.04 -21.51 -11.09
C LYS A 70 5.52 -22.80 -11.74
N THR A 71 4.20 -22.92 -11.90
CA THR A 71 3.56 -24.11 -12.48
C THR A 71 3.75 -24.20 -13.99
N GLU A 72 3.65 -25.42 -14.54
CA GLU A 72 3.70 -25.63 -15.99
C GLU A 72 2.56 -24.94 -16.73
N GLU A 73 1.39 -24.78 -16.09
CA GLU A 73 0.28 -24.04 -16.67
C GLU A 73 0.60 -22.55 -16.80
N ALA A 74 1.17 -21.93 -15.77
CA ALA A 74 1.60 -20.54 -15.84
C ALA A 74 2.65 -20.32 -16.95
N LYS A 75 3.59 -21.26 -17.10
CA LYS A 75 4.58 -21.24 -18.20
C LYS A 75 3.91 -21.31 -19.58
N ARG A 76 2.91 -22.19 -19.75
CA ARG A 76 2.12 -22.29 -21.01
C ARG A 76 1.38 -20.98 -21.31
N ILE A 77 0.78 -20.35 -20.31
CA ILE A 77 0.10 -19.06 -20.46
C ILE A 77 1.11 -17.98 -20.90
N ALA A 78 2.30 -17.94 -20.28
CA ALA A 78 3.35 -17.00 -20.67
C ALA A 78 3.78 -17.18 -22.13
N VAL A 79 4.03 -18.42 -22.56
CA VAL A 79 4.36 -18.74 -23.97
C VAL A 79 3.25 -18.29 -24.92
N THR A 80 1.99 -18.58 -24.59
CA THR A 80 0.83 -18.18 -25.41
C THR A 80 0.70 -16.66 -25.52
N LYS A 81 1.09 -15.92 -24.48
CA LYS A 81 1.14 -14.45 -24.46
C LYS A 81 2.42 -13.87 -25.09
N GLY A 82 3.32 -14.71 -25.62
CA GLY A 82 4.59 -14.27 -26.19
C GLY A 82 5.63 -13.79 -25.16
N ILE A 83 5.42 -14.08 -23.88
CA ILE A 83 6.34 -13.74 -22.78
C ILE A 83 7.49 -14.73 -22.78
N LYS A 84 8.73 -14.21 -22.79
CA LYS A 84 9.96 -15.01 -22.86
C LYS A 84 10.63 -15.26 -21.51
N THR A 85 10.26 -14.48 -20.51
CA THR A 85 10.73 -14.59 -19.12
C THR A 85 9.86 -15.57 -18.34
N ALA A 86 10.39 -16.12 -17.25
CA ALA A 86 9.58 -16.95 -16.36
C ALA A 86 8.41 -16.10 -15.78
N PRO A 87 7.20 -16.68 -15.57
CA PRO A 87 6.06 -15.90 -15.09
C PRO A 87 6.33 -15.23 -13.73
N ASP A 88 7.06 -15.88 -12.83
CA ASP A 88 7.49 -15.33 -11.53
C ASP A 88 8.62 -14.29 -11.62
N GLN A 89 9.08 -13.99 -12.84
CA GLN A 89 10.04 -12.92 -13.14
C GLN A 89 9.46 -11.87 -14.10
N THR A 90 8.15 -11.93 -14.37
CA THR A 90 7.47 -11.10 -15.37
C THR A 90 6.54 -10.10 -14.68
N ALA A 91 6.73 -8.80 -14.91
CA ALA A 91 5.99 -7.73 -14.24
C ALA A 91 4.47 -7.86 -14.43
N GLU A 92 4.03 -8.28 -15.62
CA GLU A 92 2.63 -8.48 -15.97
C GLU A 92 1.95 -9.56 -15.13
N CYS A 93 2.71 -10.53 -14.63
CA CYS A 93 2.23 -11.55 -13.71
C CYS A 93 2.41 -11.11 -12.26
N ILE A 94 3.56 -10.53 -11.93
CA ILE A 94 3.92 -10.14 -10.57
C ILE A 94 3.00 -9.06 -10.01
N GLN A 95 2.55 -8.10 -10.82
CA GLN A 95 1.66 -7.00 -10.37
C GLN A 95 0.43 -7.46 -9.56
N CYS A 96 -0.05 -8.70 -9.77
CA CYS A 96 -1.19 -9.26 -9.05
C CYS A 96 -0.84 -10.42 -8.10
N HIS A 97 0.39 -10.95 -8.13
CA HIS A 97 0.76 -12.18 -7.41
C HIS A 97 1.67 -11.95 -6.20
N VAL A 98 1.95 -10.69 -5.88
CA VAL A 98 2.79 -10.26 -4.76
C VAL A 98 2.16 -9.08 -4.04
N THR A 99 2.80 -8.63 -2.96
CA THR A 99 2.38 -7.46 -2.19
C THR A 99 3.09 -6.19 -2.66
N GLY A 100 2.32 -5.17 -3.02
CA GLY A 100 2.83 -3.80 -3.23
C GLY A 100 3.76 -3.61 -4.43
N PHE A 101 3.66 -4.43 -5.49
CA PHE A 101 4.50 -4.24 -6.68
C PHE A 101 4.30 -2.84 -7.28
N GLY A 102 5.41 -2.19 -7.66
CA GLY A 102 5.42 -0.80 -8.14
C GLY A 102 5.57 0.25 -7.02
N ASP A 103 5.44 -0.13 -5.76
CA ASP A 103 5.78 0.71 -4.61
C ASP A 103 7.22 0.45 -4.14
N ALA A 104 7.93 1.48 -3.68
CA ALA A 104 9.32 1.36 -3.22
C ALA A 104 9.49 0.48 -1.96
N SER A 105 8.40 0.26 -1.22
CA SER A 105 8.36 -0.61 -0.03
C SER A 105 7.79 -2.00 -0.30
N GLY A 106 7.16 -2.23 -1.45
CA GLY A 106 6.62 -3.53 -1.84
C GLY A 106 7.61 -4.42 -2.59
N TYR A 107 7.10 -5.48 -3.22
CA TYR A 107 7.90 -6.48 -3.93
C TYR A 107 8.62 -5.88 -5.15
N GLN A 108 9.85 -6.33 -5.37
CA GLN A 108 10.76 -5.92 -6.44
C GLN A 108 11.21 -7.15 -7.22
N LEU A 109 11.21 -7.04 -8.55
CA LEU A 109 11.75 -8.09 -9.43
C LEU A 109 13.29 -8.12 -9.42
N ASN A 110 13.90 -6.95 -9.31
CA ASN A 110 15.35 -6.78 -9.40
C ASN A 110 15.91 -6.43 -8.01
N VAL A 111 16.23 -7.47 -7.24
CA VAL A 111 16.87 -7.34 -5.94
C VAL A 111 18.33 -7.74 -6.05
N ASP A 112 19.22 -6.92 -5.49
CA ASP A 112 20.62 -7.32 -5.36
C ASP A 112 20.72 -8.50 -4.38
N VAL A 113 21.07 -9.66 -4.91
CA VAL A 113 21.20 -10.90 -4.14
C VAL A 113 22.38 -10.85 -3.15
N ALA A 114 23.33 -9.94 -3.33
CA ALA A 114 24.41 -9.71 -2.37
C ALA A 114 23.94 -8.88 -1.16
N ASP A 115 22.84 -8.13 -1.28
CA ASP A 115 22.22 -7.41 -0.17
C ASP A 115 21.18 -8.26 0.55
N ALA A 116 21.63 -8.97 1.59
CA ALA A 116 20.76 -9.79 2.43
C ALA A 116 19.57 -9.02 3.04
N LYS A 117 19.69 -7.70 3.28
CA LYS A 117 18.58 -6.89 3.80
C LYS A 117 17.54 -6.63 2.70
N ALA A 118 17.98 -6.35 1.48
CA ALA A 118 17.09 -6.18 0.34
C ALA A 118 16.35 -7.48 0.02
N VAL A 119 17.05 -8.62 0.02
CA VAL A 119 16.45 -9.96 -0.14
C VAL A 119 15.40 -10.21 0.95
N ALA A 120 15.75 -10.05 2.22
CA ALA A 120 14.82 -10.27 3.33
C ALA A 120 13.65 -9.28 3.34
N LYS A 121 13.80 -8.07 2.79
CA LYS A 121 12.69 -7.13 2.60
C LYS A 121 11.75 -7.64 1.50
N ASN A 122 12.31 -8.10 0.38
CA ASN A 122 11.53 -8.58 -0.75
C ASN A 122 10.73 -9.86 -0.44
N GLU A 123 11.35 -10.80 0.27
CA GLU A 123 10.71 -12.04 0.73
C GLU A 123 9.48 -11.79 1.61
N LYS A 124 9.45 -10.67 2.36
CA LYS A 124 8.27 -10.30 3.17
C LYS A 124 7.08 -9.85 2.33
N MET A 125 7.31 -9.53 1.06
CA MET A 125 6.32 -9.03 0.10
C MET A 125 5.87 -10.12 -0.88
N GLU A 126 6.34 -11.35 -0.73
CA GLU A 126 5.87 -12.48 -1.54
C GLU A 126 4.39 -12.78 -1.29
N ASN A 127 3.73 -13.26 -2.35
CA ASN A 127 2.30 -13.59 -2.37
C ASN A 127 1.38 -12.38 -2.16
N VAL A 128 0.08 -12.59 -2.36
CA VAL A 128 -0.93 -11.57 -2.10
C VAL A 128 -1.15 -11.53 -0.59
N GLY A 129 -0.46 -10.60 0.09
CA GLY A 129 -0.45 -10.46 1.54
C GLY A 129 -1.65 -9.68 2.09
N CYS A 130 -1.72 -9.55 3.43
CA CYS A 130 -2.81 -8.85 4.11
C CYS A 130 -2.99 -7.41 3.59
N GLU A 131 -1.87 -6.75 3.32
CA GLU A 131 -1.80 -5.33 2.95
C GLU A 131 -2.33 -5.04 1.55
N MET A 132 -2.55 -6.08 0.72
CA MET A 132 -3.21 -5.91 -0.59
C MET A 132 -4.71 -5.61 -0.46
N CYS A 133 -5.33 -5.96 0.67
CA CYS A 133 -6.72 -5.59 0.98
C CYS A 133 -6.80 -4.57 2.11
N HIS A 134 -5.85 -4.59 3.06
CA HIS A 134 -5.86 -3.74 4.26
C HIS A 134 -5.00 -2.47 4.14
N GLY A 135 -4.34 -2.25 3.01
CA GLY A 135 -3.43 -1.12 2.80
C GLY A 135 -2.06 -1.30 3.48
N PRO A 136 -1.10 -0.37 3.27
CA PRO A 136 0.25 -0.49 3.81
C PRO A 136 0.30 -0.34 5.34
N GLY A 137 0.86 -1.34 6.02
CA GLY A 137 0.73 -1.52 7.47
C GLY A 137 1.59 -0.64 8.36
N SER A 138 2.49 0.18 7.82
CA SER A 138 3.42 0.96 8.65
C SER A 138 2.75 1.90 9.67
N GLY A 139 1.57 2.45 9.35
CA GLY A 139 0.84 3.36 10.22
C GLY A 139 0.04 2.66 11.33
N TYR A 140 -0.43 1.43 11.07
CA TYR A 140 -1.33 0.71 11.97
C TYR A 140 -0.77 -0.59 12.56
N LYS A 141 0.47 -1.00 12.24
CA LYS A 141 1.08 -2.24 12.74
C LYS A 141 1.17 -2.35 14.27
N THR A 142 1.03 -1.25 15.01
CA THR A 142 1.14 -1.26 16.48
C THR A 142 -0.20 -1.54 17.13
N LYS A 143 -0.17 -2.28 18.24
CA LYS A 143 -1.38 -2.56 19.03
C LYS A 143 -2.08 -1.27 19.47
N LYS A 144 -1.30 -0.25 19.90
CA LYS A 144 -1.83 1.05 20.31
C LYS A 144 -2.66 1.71 19.21
N THR A 145 -2.13 1.74 17.99
CA THR A 145 -2.87 2.33 16.86
C THR A 145 -4.14 1.54 16.58
N MET A 146 -4.06 0.21 16.52
CA MET A 146 -5.24 -0.63 16.26
C MET A 146 -6.31 -0.50 17.35
N GLU A 147 -5.92 -0.41 18.62
CA GLU A 147 -6.85 -0.18 19.73
C GLU A 147 -7.56 1.18 19.61
N ALA A 148 -6.84 2.24 19.25
CA ALA A 148 -7.43 3.56 19.02
C ALA A 148 -8.39 3.54 17.82
N VAL A 149 -8.03 2.85 16.73
CA VAL A 149 -8.93 2.62 15.59
C VAL A 149 -10.18 1.85 16.01
N SER A 150 -10.04 0.76 16.77
CA SER A 150 -11.20 -0.02 17.24
C SER A 150 -12.14 0.75 18.16
N LYS A 151 -11.63 1.75 18.88
CA LYS A 151 -12.43 2.65 19.72
C LYS A 151 -13.06 3.82 18.95
N GLY A 152 -12.72 3.99 17.67
CA GLY A 152 -13.14 5.14 16.86
C GLY A 152 -12.43 6.44 17.24
N GLU A 153 -11.27 6.36 17.91
CA GLU A 153 -10.46 7.53 18.26
C GLU A 153 -9.59 8.01 17.07
N ILE A 154 -9.30 7.09 16.13
CA ILE A 154 -8.51 7.34 14.92
C ILE A 154 -9.28 6.77 13.72
N GLU A 155 -9.41 7.57 12.67
CA GLU A 155 -9.96 7.11 11.40
C GLU A 155 -9.02 6.09 10.74
N PRO A 156 -9.50 4.89 10.32
CA PRO A 156 -8.63 3.86 9.72
C PRO A 156 -7.78 4.39 8.55
N ALA A 157 -8.41 5.17 7.66
CA ALA A 157 -7.74 5.72 6.49
C ALA A 157 -6.59 6.68 6.85
N SER A 158 -6.66 7.35 8.02
CA SER A 158 -5.62 8.28 8.48
C SER A 158 -4.38 7.57 9.03
N VAL A 159 -4.33 6.24 9.00
CA VAL A 159 -3.16 5.42 9.33
C VAL A 159 -2.83 4.40 8.24
N GLY A 160 -3.43 4.56 7.06
CA GLY A 160 -3.24 3.67 5.91
C GLY A 160 -4.03 2.37 5.98
N LEU A 161 -4.89 2.19 7.00
CA LEU A 161 -5.73 1.01 7.14
C LEU A 161 -6.96 1.14 6.24
N ILE A 162 -7.10 0.19 5.33
CA ILE A 162 -8.29 0.01 4.51
C ILE A 162 -9.14 -1.08 5.16
N ALA A 163 -10.38 -0.74 5.49
CA ALA A 163 -11.38 -1.74 5.84
C ALA A 163 -11.94 -2.30 4.53
N PRO A 164 -11.65 -3.56 4.15
CA PRO A 164 -12.28 -4.13 2.97
C PRO A 164 -13.79 -4.13 3.18
N THR A 165 -14.53 -3.48 2.27
CA THR A 165 -15.98 -3.56 2.27
C THR A 165 -16.38 -5.00 2.03
N ALA A 166 -17.41 -5.49 2.74
CA ALA A 166 -18.02 -6.77 2.39
C ALA A 166 -18.48 -6.69 0.93
N ALA A 167 -18.04 -7.65 0.11
CA ALA A 167 -18.56 -7.84 -1.24
C ALA A 167 -20.00 -8.37 -1.19
#